data_AF-A0A8I1AHD3-F1
#
_entry.id   AF-A0A8I1AHD3-F1
#
_cell.length_a   1.000
_cell.length_b   1.000
_cell.length_c   1.000
_cell.angle_alpha   90.00
_cell.angle_beta   90.00
_cell.angle_gamma   90.00
#
_symmetry.space_group_name_H-M   'P 1'
#
loop_
_entity.id
_entity.type
_entity.pdbx_description
1 polymer ?
#
loop_
_entity_poly.entity_id
_entity_poly.type
_entity_poly.pdbx_seq_one_letter_code
_entity_poly.pdbx_strand_id
1 'polypeptide(L)'
;MIIPRYWAEAKITTQYEKRQVTIKRFGWSDLSMHDALIHAETRVKEALEQLRSGQNIRKLDHKIPYNGSEGLPIREEIIQQHDDVVITRNSYGALCLNTPDVLFADIDFNYAPNSRLYFFSFILLFFISIVCTVLLKTWWILLLGVFFSIVLSKQTAEILLSIQNKWKGSPEQQALKSIRQFSMQHPTWHLRVYQTPKGYRVLVMHQLFEPRSEETQQFFIALQADPNYVRMCKNQNCFRARISPKPWRIGIDALRLGVWPVQENRMLDRDRWITEYQARAKKYASCKFIEQLGSQMTHPKAKRVQSTHDQYCNATINLEIA
;
A
#
# COMPACT_ATOMS: atom_id res chain seq x y z
N MET A 1 8.49 14.07 -2.92
CA MET A 1 8.89 13.02 -1.96
C MET A 1 9.68 13.63 -0.81
N ILE A 2 9.40 13.25 0.45
CA ILE A 2 10.18 13.72 1.62
C ILE A 2 10.47 12.50 2.51
N ILE A 3 11.77 12.21 2.73
CA ILE A 3 12.26 11.12 3.60
C ILE A 3 13.36 11.68 4.49
N PRO A 4 13.02 12.28 5.65
CA PRO A 4 13.98 12.98 6.48
C PRO A 4 14.94 12.07 7.21
N ARG A 5 16.20 12.52 7.34
CA ARG A 5 17.24 11.84 8.13
C ARG A 5 17.01 11.97 9.64
N TYR A 6 16.65 13.17 10.09
CA TYR A 6 16.51 13.50 11.50
C TYR A 6 15.05 13.75 11.87
N TRP A 7 14.66 13.28 13.04
CA TRP A 7 13.30 13.37 13.56
C TRP A 7 13.32 13.79 15.03
N ALA A 8 12.47 14.74 15.39
CA ALA A 8 12.27 15.18 16.76
C ALA A 8 10.78 15.24 17.11
N GLU A 9 10.48 15.33 18.39
CA GLU A 9 9.13 15.46 18.92
C GLU A 9 9.08 16.67 19.85
N ALA A 10 8.07 17.52 19.68
CA ALA A 10 7.76 18.60 20.62
C ALA A 10 6.34 18.42 21.13
N LYS A 11 6.11 18.79 22.39
CA LYS A 11 4.80 18.74 23.03
C LYS A 11 4.56 19.97 23.89
N ILE A 12 3.33 20.45 23.89
CA ILE A 12 2.87 21.49 24.83
C ILE A 12 1.54 21.06 25.42
N THR A 13 1.33 21.39 26.68
CA THR A 13 0.06 21.18 27.35
C THR A 13 -0.51 22.54 27.75
N THR A 14 -1.72 22.84 27.29
CA THR A 14 -2.42 24.11 27.51
C THR A 14 -3.82 23.87 28.07
N GLN A 15 -4.40 24.88 28.71
CA GLN A 15 -5.82 24.91 29.00
C GLN A 15 -6.57 25.48 27.79
N TYR A 16 -7.65 24.82 27.38
CA TYR A 16 -8.56 25.26 26.32
C TYR A 16 -9.99 24.85 26.72
N GLU A 17 -10.94 25.79 26.73
CA GLU A 17 -12.33 25.55 27.14
C GLU A 17 -12.46 24.85 28.52
N LYS A 18 -11.66 25.29 29.50
CA LYS A 18 -11.59 24.70 30.86
C LYS A 18 -11.14 23.22 30.89
N ARG A 19 -10.56 22.71 29.80
CA ARG A 19 -9.98 21.36 29.72
C ARG A 19 -8.50 21.43 29.37
N GLN A 20 -7.72 20.54 29.97
CA GLN A 20 -6.31 20.39 29.64
C GLN A 20 -6.16 19.65 28.31
N VAL A 21 -5.47 20.26 27.35
CA VAL A 21 -5.22 19.70 26.03
C VAL A 21 -3.72 19.61 25.81
N THR A 22 -3.25 18.44 25.39
CA THR A 22 -1.86 18.24 24.98
C THR A 22 -1.78 18.19 23.46
N ILE A 23 -0.94 19.05 22.90
CA ILE A 23 -0.59 19.06 21.48
C ILE A 23 0.79 18.46 21.32
N LYS A 24 0.94 17.53 20.39
CA LYS A 24 2.20 16.86 20.11
C LYS A 24 2.44 16.81 18.61
N ARG A 25 3.62 17.27 18.18
CA ARG A 25 4.02 17.25 16.77
C ARG A 25 5.36 16.57 16.59
N PHE A 26 5.52 15.92 15.43
CA PHE A 26 6.84 15.59 14.92
C PHE A 26 7.38 16.73 14.08
N GLY A 27 8.68 16.96 14.23
CA GLY A 27 9.48 17.74 13.32
C GLY A 27 10.56 16.88 12.69
N TRP A 28 11.11 17.37 11.59
CA TRP A 28 12.06 16.63 10.79
C TRP A 28 13.00 17.56 10.04
N SER A 29 14.20 17.07 9.72
CA SER A 29 15.23 17.78 8.97
C SER A 29 16.17 16.80 8.26
N ASP A 30 16.81 17.26 7.20
CA ASP A 30 17.92 16.55 6.54
C ASP A 30 19.30 17.00 7.03
N LEU A 31 19.35 18.11 7.79
CA LEU A 31 20.60 18.76 8.22
C LEU A 31 21.05 18.29 9.60
N SER A 32 20.19 18.41 10.62
CA SER A 32 20.55 18.10 12.00
C SER A 32 19.35 17.73 12.88
N MET A 33 19.65 17.11 14.03
CA MET A 33 18.67 16.88 15.09
C MET A 33 18.13 18.18 15.69
N HIS A 34 18.93 19.26 15.71
CA HIS A 34 18.53 20.56 16.23
C HIS A 34 17.47 21.21 15.34
N ASP A 35 17.68 21.17 14.02
CA ASP A 35 16.71 21.71 13.06
C ASP A 35 15.39 20.93 13.08
N ALA A 36 15.47 19.59 13.25
CA ALA A 36 14.28 18.77 13.41
C ALA A 36 13.48 19.16 14.68
N LEU A 37 14.16 19.52 15.77
CA LEU A 37 13.54 20.00 17.00
C LEU A 37 12.90 21.37 16.81
N ILE A 38 13.60 22.33 16.20
CA ILE A 38 13.04 23.65 15.86
C ILE A 38 11.77 23.48 15.02
N HIS A 39 11.82 22.64 13.99
CA HIS A 39 10.66 22.36 13.14
C HIS A 39 9.50 21.74 13.95
N ALA A 40 9.78 20.85 14.90
CA ALA A 40 8.76 20.26 15.76
C ALA A 40 8.09 21.34 16.64
N GLU A 41 8.89 22.22 17.24
CA GLU A 41 8.41 23.32 18.09
C GLU A 41 7.58 24.34 17.30
N THR A 42 8.03 24.72 16.11
CA THR A 42 7.27 25.61 15.21
C THR A 42 5.91 25.01 14.87
N ARG A 43 5.85 23.73 14.49
CA ARG A 43 4.57 23.04 14.21
C ARG A 43 3.65 22.96 15.43
N VAL A 44 4.22 22.86 16.64
CA VAL A 44 3.43 22.92 17.88
C VAL A 44 2.84 24.32 18.09
N LYS A 45 3.62 25.38 17.86
CA LYS A 45 3.17 26.78 17.98
C LYS A 45 2.06 27.08 16.97
N GLU A 46 2.22 26.70 15.71
CA GLU A 46 1.19 26.85 14.67
C GLU A 46 -0.10 26.12 15.03
N ALA A 47 0.02 24.86 15.50
CA ALA A 47 -1.15 24.09 15.94
C ALA A 47 -1.86 24.72 17.14
N LEU A 48 -1.11 25.33 18.06
CA LEU A 48 -1.68 26.05 19.19
C LEU A 48 -2.45 27.30 18.75
N GLU A 49 -1.92 28.04 17.77
CA GLU A 49 -2.60 29.21 17.18
C GLU A 49 -3.89 28.80 16.45
N GLN A 50 -3.85 27.72 15.67
CA GLN A 50 -5.04 27.16 15.02
C GLN A 50 -6.10 26.71 16.04
N LEU A 51 -5.68 26.07 17.13
CA LEU A 51 -6.59 25.70 18.21
C LEU A 51 -7.23 26.96 18.85
N ARG A 52 -6.44 28.00 19.09
CA ARG A 52 -6.92 29.27 19.67
C ARG A 52 -7.88 30.02 18.75
N SER A 53 -7.73 29.90 17.43
CA SER A 53 -8.65 30.48 16.45
C SER A 53 -9.93 29.66 16.24
N GLY A 54 -10.12 28.57 17.00
CA GLY A 54 -11.33 27.74 16.96
C GLY A 54 -11.32 26.67 15.86
N GLN A 55 -10.17 26.44 15.20
CA GLN A 55 -10.07 25.36 14.21
C GLN A 55 -10.03 23.99 14.88
N ASN A 56 -10.72 23.02 14.28
CA ASN A 56 -10.63 21.64 14.71
C ASN A 56 -9.32 21.03 14.20
N ILE A 57 -8.35 20.85 15.11
CA ILE A 57 -7.05 20.27 14.80
C ILE A 57 -6.86 18.89 15.40
N ARG A 58 -6.08 18.05 14.70
CA ARG A 58 -5.55 16.82 15.29
C ARG A 58 -4.60 17.18 16.42
N LYS A 59 -4.87 16.72 17.64
CA LYS A 59 -4.06 17.07 18.83
C LYS A 59 -2.70 16.37 18.85
N LEU A 60 -2.66 15.10 18.45
CA LEU A 60 -1.45 14.27 18.56
C LEU A 60 -1.02 13.71 17.21
N ASP A 61 0.24 13.92 16.87
CA ASP A 61 0.90 13.13 15.83
C ASP A 61 1.19 11.74 16.40
N HIS A 62 0.59 10.71 15.81
CA HIS A 62 0.79 9.34 16.26
C HIS A 62 2.02 8.74 15.59
N LYS A 63 2.78 7.92 16.33
CA LYS A 63 3.89 7.13 15.79
C LYS A 63 3.32 5.93 15.02
N ILE A 64 2.60 6.18 13.92
CA ILE A 64 2.01 5.13 13.10
C ILE A 64 2.96 4.85 11.94
N PRO A 65 3.42 3.60 11.80
CA PRO A 65 4.10 3.19 10.59
C PRO A 65 3.10 3.02 9.44
N TYR A 66 3.41 3.58 8.26
CA TYR A 66 2.68 3.37 7.00
C TYR A 66 1.22 3.88 6.98
N ASN A 67 0.82 4.62 5.94
CA ASN A 67 -0.54 5.11 5.63
C ASN A 67 -1.38 5.86 6.69
N GLY A 68 -0.98 5.92 7.98
CA GLY A 68 -1.74 6.57 9.05
C GLY A 68 -1.34 8.00 9.40
N SER A 69 -0.33 8.53 8.71
CA SER A 69 0.22 9.86 8.96
C SER A 69 -0.15 10.84 7.85
N GLU A 70 -1.43 11.22 7.80
CA GLU A 70 -1.83 12.39 7.02
C GLU A 70 -0.95 13.59 7.40
N GLY A 71 -0.25 14.13 6.41
CA GLY A 71 0.62 15.29 6.58
C GLY A 71 2.01 15.02 7.21
N LEU A 72 2.45 13.76 7.39
CA LEU A 72 3.84 13.48 7.76
C LEU A 72 4.64 12.83 6.60
N PRO A 73 5.93 13.15 6.48
CA PRO A 73 6.86 12.47 5.57
C PRO A 73 7.03 10.97 5.83
N ILE A 74 7.72 10.29 4.92
CA ILE A 74 8.12 8.90 5.12
C ILE A 74 9.13 8.83 6.27
N ARG A 75 8.70 8.21 7.37
CA ARG A 75 9.50 8.02 8.59
C ARG A 75 10.10 6.63 8.63
N GLU A 76 11.16 6.44 7.86
CA GLU A 76 11.81 5.15 7.67
C GLU A 76 13.34 5.31 7.66
N GLU A 77 14.04 4.23 7.97
CA GLU A 77 15.50 4.17 7.90
C GLU A 77 15.94 4.23 6.43
N ILE A 78 16.82 5.16 6.08
CA ILE A 78 17.44 5.24 4.76
C ILE A 78 18.58 4.22 4.72
N ILE A 79 18.48 3.26 3.81
CA ILE A 79 19.48 2.21 3.59
C ILE A 79 20.45 2.62 2.50
N GLN A 80 19.93 3.25 1.45
CA GLN A 80 20.73 3.72 0.33
C GLN A 80 20.01 4.86 -0.37
N GLN A 81 20.77 5.78 -0.95
CA GLN A 81 20.25 6.89 -1.73
C GLN A 81 21.12 7.07 -2.97
N HIS A 82 20.47 7.17 -4.13
CA HIS A 82 21.08 7.48 -5.42
C HIS A 82 20.27 8.60 -6.05
N ASP A 83 20.84 9.79 -6.13
CA ASP A 83 20.13 11.02 -6.49
C ASP A 83 18.87 11.22 -5.61
N ASP A 84 17.70 11.25 -6.24
CA ASP A 84 16.39 11.38 -5.62
C ASP A 84 15.64 10.04 -5.48
N VAL A 85 16.30 8.90 -5.76
CA VAL A 85 15.79 7.56 -5.52
C VAL A 85 16.34 7.04 -4.19
N VAL A 86 15.45 6.66 -3.28
CA VAL A 86 15.81 6.31 -1.91
C VAL A 86 15.30 4.91 -1.57
N ILE A 87 16.21 4.04 -1.14
CA ILE A 87 15.87 2.73 -0.58
C ILE A 87 15.73 2.87 0.93
N THR A 88 14.56 2.55 1.45
CA THR A 88 14.24 2.61 2.88
C THR A 88 13.95 1.24 3.44
N ARG A 89 14.08 1.08 4.77
CA ARG A 89 13.54 -0.06 5.50
C ARG A 89 12.25 0.35 6.21
N ASN A 90 11.15 -0.28 5.83
CA ASN A 90 9.86 0.00 6.43
C ASN A 90 9.74 -0.59 7.84
N SER A 91 8.61 -0.31 8.49
CA SER A 91 8.39 -0.66 9.88
C SER A 91 8.44 -2.15 10.20
N TYR A 92 8.00 -3.00 9.27
CA TYR A 92 8.08 -4.45 9.43
C TYR A 92 9.41 -5.02 8.94
N GLY A 93 10.32 -4.19 8.44
CA GLY A 93 11.70 -4.54 8.15
C GLY A 93 11.99 -4.87 6.69
N ALA A 94 11.01 -4.81 5.78
CA ALA A 94 11.26 -4.98 4.35
C ALA A 94 11.80 -3.70 3.70
N LEU A 95 12.56 -3.87 2.63
CA LEU A 95 13.12 -2.81 1.81
C LEU A 95 12.09 -2.28 0.82
N CYS A 96 12.06 -0.96 0.66
CA CYS A 96 11.23 -0.27 -0.30
C CYS A 96 12.09 0.70 -1.10
N LEU A 97 11.99 0.65 -2.42
CA LEU A 97 12.45 1.68 -3.33
C LEU A 97 11.40 2.79 -3.37
N ASN A 98 11.83 4.04 -3.20
CA ASN A 98 11.00 5.23 -3.31
C ASN A 98 11.58 6.13 -4.40
N THR A 99 10.73 6.61 -5.29
CA THR A 99 11.12 7.47 -6.42
C THR A 99 10.06 8.55 -6.61
N PRO A 100 10.44 9.81 -6.83
CA PRO A 100 9.44 10.88 -6.93
C PRO A 100 8.57 10.76 -8.17
N ASP A 101 9.09 10.17 -9.26
CA ASP A 101 8.54 10.37 -10.61
C ASP A 101 8.58 9.15 -11.55
N VAL A 102 9.14 8.02 -11.15
CA VAL A 102 9.09 6.78 -11.95
C VAL A 102 7.87 5.96 -11.53
N LEU A 103 6.89 5.89 -12.42
CA LEU A 103 5.57 5.36 -12.11
C LEU A 103 5.59 3.84 -11.92
N PHE A 104 5.16 3.43 -10.73
CA PHE A 104 4.75 2.05 -10.41
C PHE A 104 3.25 2.00 -10.12
N ALA A 105 2.59 0.90 -10.45
CA ALA A 105 1.25 0.56 -9.98
C ALA A 105 1.22 -0.88 -9.44
N ASP A 106 0.68 -1.07 -8.23
CA ASP A 106 0.39 -2.39 -7.67
C ASP A 106 -1.10 -2.71 -7.93
N ILE A 107 -1.36 -3.87 -8.55
CA ILE A 107 -2.69 -4.39 -8.90
C ILE A 107 -2.89 -5.70 -8.15
N ASP A 108 -3.71 -5.70 -7.10
CA ASP A 108 -4.00 -6.89 -6.30
C ASP A 108 -5.04 -7.81 -6.97
N PHE A 109 -4.87 -9.11 -6.81
CA PHE A 109 -5.84 -10.12 -7.25
C PHE A 109 -7.01 -10.19 -6.28
N ASN A 110 -8.23 -10.11 -6.83
CA ASN A 110 -9.45 -10.22 -6.05
C ASN A 110 -10.01 -11.64 -6.12
N TYR A 111 -9.73 -12.43 -5.09
CA TYR A 111 -10.31 -13.76 -4.91
C TYR A 111 -11.62 -13.76 -4.11
N ALA A 112 -11.96 -12.63 -3.49
CA ALA A 112 -13.18 -12.49 -2.69
C ALA A 112 -14.32 -11.89 -3.54
N PRO A 113 -15.57 -12.34 -3.32
CA PRO A 113 -16.74 -11.67 -3.86
C PRO A 113 -16.78 -10.20 -3.46
N ASN A 114 -17.18 -9.34 -4.39
CA ASN A 114 -17.47 -7.95 -4.05
C ASN A 114 -18.76 -7.86 -3.20
N SER A 115 -18.95 -6.74 -2.48
CA SER A 115 -20.12 -6.53 -1.62
C SER A 115 -21.45 -6.64 -2.37
N ARG A 116 -21.48 -6.30 -3.65
CA ARG A 116 -22.66 -6.44 -4.50
C ARG A 116 -23.04 -7.91 -4.73
N LEU A 117 -22.06 -8.80 -4.91
CA LEU A 117 -22.32 -10.22 -5.08
C LEU A 117 -22.82 -10.86 -3.80
N TYR A 118 -22.30 -10.47 -2.63
CA TYR A 118 -22.88 -10.89 -1.34
C TYR A 118 -24.33 -10.44 -1.19
N PHE A 119 -24.62 -9.18 -1.49
CA PHE A 119 -25.98 -8.63 -1.43
C PHE A 119 -26.94 -9.33 -2.41
N PHE A 120 -26.50 -9.55 -3.65
CA PHE A 120 -27.28 -10.29 -4.63
C PHE A 120 -27.54 -11.75 -4.19
N SER A 121 -26.53 -12.41 -3.64
CA SER A 121 -26.65 -13.78 -3.13
C SER A 121 -27.63 -13.88 -1.96
N PHE A 122 -27.61 -12.90 -1.07
CA PHE A 122 -28.61 -12.77 -0.01
C PHE A 122 -30.02 -12.57 -0.57
N ILE A 123 -30.21 -11.62 -1.51
CA ILE A 123 -31.52 -11.38 -2.14
C ILE A 123 -32.03 -12.63 -2.85
N LEU A 124 -31.17 -13.34 -3.57
CA LEU A 124 -31.54 -14.55 -4.30
C LEU A 124 -32.08 -15.62 -3.34
N LEU A 125 -31.37 -15.88 -2.24
CA LEU A 125 -31.80 -16.83 -1.22
C LEU A 125 -33.07 -16.38 -0.50
N PHE A 126 -33.17 -15.08 -0.19
CA PHE A 126 -34.34 -14.52 0.46
C PHE A 126 -35.58 -14.61 -0.44
N PHE A 127 -35.42 -14.38 -1.75
CA PHE A 127 -36.49 -14.55 -2.72
C PHE A 127 -36.94 -16.02 -2.82
N ILE A 128 -36.01 -16.98 -2.83
CA ILE A 128 -36.33 -18.41 -2.78
C ILE A 128 -37.14 -18.73 -1.52
N SER A 129 -36.74 -18.19 -0.36
CA SER A 129 -37.49 -18.33 0.89
C SER A 129 -38.92 -17.80 0.80
N ILE A 130 -39.14 -16.64 0.18
CA ILE A 130 -40.48 -16.08 -0.04
C ILE A 130 -41.31 -17.03 -0.92
N VAL A 131 -40.75 -17.51 -2.02
CA VAL A 131 -41.44 -18.46 -2.93
C VAL A 131 -41.82 -19.74 -2.16
N CYS A 132 -40.91 -20.33 -1.38
CA CYS A 132 -41.20 -21.49 -0.55
C CYS A 132 -42.30 -21.22 0.49
N THR A 133 -42.31 -20.04 1.11
CA THR A 133 -43.33 -19.64 2.09
C THR A 133 -44.73 -19.59 1.46
N VAL A 134 -44.84 -19.03 0.26
CA VAL A 134 -46.11 -18.95 -0.49
C VAL A 134 -46.60 -20.35 -0.89
N LEU A 135 -45.70 -21.20 -1.39
CA LEU A 135 -46.05 -22.56 -1.83
C LEU A 135 -46.49 -23.46 -0.68
N LEU A 136 -45.83 -23.36 0.47
CA LEU A 136 -46.08 -24.19 1.66
C LEU A 136 -47.08 -23.56 2.63
N LYS A 137 -47.59 -22.36 2.33
CA LYS A 137 -48.60 -21.60 3.10
C LYS A 137 -48.30 -21.49 4.61
N THR A 138 -47.02 -21.37 4.95
CA THR A 138 -46.57 -21.48 6.34
C THR A 138 -45.55 -20.40 6.67
N TRP A 139 -45.85 -19.53 7.64
CA TRP A 139 -45.08 -18.30 7.92
C TRP A 139 -43.72 -18.54 8.61
N TRP A 140 -43.56 -19.61 9.41
CA TRP A 140 -42.28 -19.89 10.08
C TRP A 140 -41.14 -20.27 9.12
N ILE A 141 -41.50 -20.72 7.91
CA ILE A 141 -40.55 -21.01 6.81
C ILE A 141 -39.83 -19.73 6.39
N LEU A 142 -40.50 -18.58 6.41
CA LEU A 142 -39.89 -17.30 6.09
C LEU A 142 -38.84 -16.91 7.14
N LEU A 143 -39.11 -17.13 8.43
CA LEU A 143 -38.16 -16.85 9.50
C LEU A 143 -36.89 -17.71 9.36
N LEU A 144 -37.06 -19.01 9.14
CA LEU A 144 -35.93 -19.90 8.90
C LEU A 144 -35.20 -19.52 7.61
N GLY A 145 -35.92 -19.19 6.54
CA GLY A 145 -35.33 -18.85 5.27
C GLY A 145 -34.57 -17.53 5.29
N VAL A 146 -34.98 -16.52 6.07
CA VAL A 146 -34.18 -15.31 6.35
C VAL A 146 -32.88 -15.70 7.06
N PHE A 147 -32.96 -16.51 8.11
CA PHE A 147 -31.78 -16.98 8.84
C PHE A 147 -30.80 -17.71 7.92
N PHE A 148 -31.29 -18.66 7.12
CA PHE A 148 -30.47 -19.38 6.14
C PHE A 148 -29.93 -18.46 5.04
N SER A 149 -30.69 -17.45 4.61
CA SER A 149 -30.21 -16.47 3.62
C SER A 149 -29.01 -15.69 4.13
N ILE A 150 -29.03 -15.26 5.40
CA ILE A 150 -27.88 -14.58 6.02
C ILE A 150 -26.68 -15.52 6.09
N VAL A 151 -26.88 -16.73 6.66
CA VAL A 151 -25.80 -17.70 6.91
C VAL A 151 -25.16 -18.20 5.60
N LEU A 152 -25.98 -18.49 4.59
CA LEU A 152 -25.53 -19.09 3.32
C LEU A 152 -25.11 -18.06 2.26
N SER A 153 -25.45 -16.77 2.42
CA SER A 153 -25.11 -15.70 1.45
C SER A 153 -23.63 -15.66 1.09
N LYS A 154 -22.75 -15.94 2.06
CA LYS A 154 -21.30 -15.99 1.84
C LYS A 154 -20.92 -17.15 0.91
N GLN A 155 -21.38 -18.36 1.24
CA GLN A 155 -21.06 -19.57 0.47
C GLN A 155 -21.61 -19.48 -0.95
N THR A 156 -22.83 -18.98 -1.11
CA THR A 156 -23.44 -18.79 -2.44
C THR A 156 -22.70 -17.74 -3.26
N ALA A 157 -22.25 -16.64 -2.66
CA ALA A 157 -21.42 -15.65 -3.34
C ALA A 157 -20.07 -16.23 -3.81
N GLU A 158 -19.42 -17.05 -2.98
CA GLU A 158 -18.17 -17.74 -3.34
C GLU A 158 -18.37 -18.74 -4.48
N ILE A 159 -19.47 -19.51 -4.45
CA ILE A 159 -19.83 -20.42 -5.55
C ILE A 159 -20.07 -19.63 -6.84
N LEU A 160 -20.87 -18.56 -6.80
CA LEU A 160 -21.16 -17.73 -7.96
C LEU A 160 -19.87 -17.11 -8.52
N LEU A 161 -18.95 -16.64 -7.67
CA LEU A 161 -17.66 -16.14 -8.10
C LEU A 161 -16.81 -17.24 -8.76
N SER A 162 -16.77 -18.44 -8.18
CA SER A 162 -16.02 -19.56 -8.75
C SER A 162 -16.53 -19.95 -10.14
N ILE A 163 -17.85 -19.90 -10.34
CA ILE A 163 -18.47 -20.11 -11.65
C ILE A 163 -18.05 -18.96 -12.56
N GLN A 164 -18.23 -17.71 -12.17
CA GLN A 164 -17.81 -16.55 -12.98
C GLN A 164 -16.35 -16.62 -13.41
N ASN A 165 -15.44 -17.06 -12.54
CA ASN A 165 -14.01 -17.21 -12.84
C ASN A 165 -13.73 -18.34 -13.82
N LYS A 166 -14.52 -19.43 -13.83
CA LYS A 166 -14.42 -20.47 -14.87
C LYS A 166 -14.75 -19.92 -16.27
N TRP A 167 -15.70 -19.00 -16.36
CA TRP A 167 -16.13 -18.42 -17.64
C TRP A 167 -15.27 -17.22 -18.07
N LYS A 168 -14.89 -16.34 -17.14
CA LYS A 168 -14.14 -15.09 -17.41
C LYS A 168 -12.61 -15.25 -17.33
N GLY A 169 -12.13 -16.36 -16.78
CA GLY A 169 -10.72 -16.59 -16.46
C GLY A 169 -10.40 -16.31 -14.99
N SER A 170 -9.23 -16.77 -14.54
CA SER A 170 -8.78 -16.54 -13.16
C SER A 170 -8.53 -15.04 -12.88
N PRO A 171 -8.54 -14.57 -11.62
CA PRO A 171 -8.26 -13.16 -11.30
C PRO A 171 -6.94 -12.65 -11.89
N GLU A 172 -5.93 -13.50 -11.96
CA GLU A 172 -4.63 -13.22 -12.57
C GLU A 172 -4.75 -13.01 -14.08
N GLN A 173 -5.50 -13.88 -14.77
CA GLN A 173 -5.74 -13.75 -16.21
C GLN A 173 -6.56 -12.48 -16.52
N GLN A 174 -7.56 -12.17 -15.70
CA GLN A 174 -8.38 -10.97 -15.84
C GLN A 174 -7.55 -9.70 -15.65
N ALA A 175 -6.72 -9.63 -14.60
CA ALA A 175 -5.83 -8.49 -14.35
C ALA A 175 -4.82 -8.31 -15.50
N LEU A 176 -4.20 -9.39 -15.98
CA LEU A 176 -3.25 -9.32 -17.08
C LEU A 176 -3.92 -8.90 -18.39
N LYS A 177 -5.14 -9.40 -18.67
CA LYS A 177 -5.95 -8.97 -19.81
C LYS A 177 -6.24 -7.47 -19.76
N SER A 178 -6.58 -6.91 -18.59
CA SER A 178 -6.80 -5.47 -18.42
C SER A 178 -5.53 -4.66 -18.72
N ILE A 179 -4.37 -5.11 -18.25
CA ILE A 179 -3.09 -4.44 -18.51
C ILE A 179 -2.75 -4.47 -20.01
N ARG A 180 -2.94 -5.62 -20.66
CA ARG A 180 -2.74 -5.77 -22.11
C ARG A 180 -3.69 -4.88 -22.92
N GLN A 181 -4.97 -4.83 -22.53
CA GLN A 181 -5.96 -3.98 -23.18
C GLN A 181 -5.59 -2.50 -23.06
N PHE A 182 -5.17 -2.06 -21.87
CA PHE A 182 -4.65 -0.70 -21.68
C PHE A 182 -3.45 -0.43 -22.60
N SER A 183 -2.47 -1.34 -22.66
CA SER A 183 -1.32 -1.18 -23.54
C SER A 183 -1.68 -1.10 -25.03
N MET A 184 -2.72 -1.81 -25.49
CA MET A 184 -3.19 -1.74 -26.87
C MET A 184 -3.84 -0.38 -27.18
N GLN A 185 -4.55 0.21 -26.22
CA GLN A 185 -5.16 1.54 -26.34
C GLN A 185 -4.12 2.67 -26.23
N HIS A 186 -2.97 2.39 -25.62
CA HIS A 186 -1.90 3.34 -25.38
C HIS A 186 -0.55 2.83 -25.94
N PRO A 187 -0.37 2.71 -27.27
CA PRO A 187 0.79 2.06 -27.88
C PRO A 187 2.12 2.77 -27.60
N THR A 188 2.09 4.06 -27.27
CA THR A 188 3.29 4.85 -26.89
C THR A 188 3.80 4.49 -25.49
N TRP A 189 2.97 3.88 -24.65
CA TRP A 189 3.35 3.50 -23.29
C TRP A 189 4.23 2.26 -23.32
N HIS A 190 5.40 2.36 -22.70
CA HIS A 190 6.24 1.20 -22.44
C HIS A 190 5.99 0.71 -21.00
N LEU A 191 5.42 -0.48 -20.87
CA LEU A 191 5.09 -1.12 -19.59
C LEU A 191 5.94 -2.36 -19.35
N ARG A 192 6.40 -2.57 -18.12
CA ARG A 192 6.96 -3.84 -17.65
C ARG A 192 6.08 -4.40 -16.55
N VAL A 193 5.64 -5.64 -16.71
CA VAL A 193 4.72 -6.32 -15.79
C VAL A 193 5.49 -7.35 -14.97
N TYR A 194 5.30 -7.31 -13.65
CA TYR A 194 5.92 -8.24 -12.70
C TYR A 194 4.85 -8.92 -11.86
N GLN A 195 4.93 -10.24 -11.71
CA GLN A 195 4.10 -10.98 -10.77
C GLN A 195 4.64 -10.83 -9.36
N THR A 196 3.79 -10.41 -8.44
CA THR A 196 4.04 -10.36 -7.00
C THR A 196 3.23 -11.45 -6.30
N PRO A 197 3.45 -11.73 -5.00
CA PRO A 197 2.68 -12.78 -4.31
C PRO A 197 1.17 -12.50 -4.16
N LYS A 198 0.68 -11.29 -4.44
CA LYS A 198 -0.74 -10.92 -4.28
C LYS A 198 -1.37 -10.31 -5.53
N GLY A 199 -0.61 -10.14 -6.60
CA GLY A 199 -1.02 -9.26 -7.69
C GLY A 199 0.06 -9.05 -8.72
N TYR A 200 -0.17 -8.13 -9.65
CA TYR A 200 0.87 -7.61 -10.53
C TYR A 200 1.40 -6.27 -10.03
N ARG A 201 2.65 -5.99 -10.39
CA ARG A 201 3.24 -4.67 -10.37
C ARG A 201 3.53 -4.25 -11.80
N VAL A 202 3.12 -3.06 -12.17
CA VAL A 202 3.44 -2.46 -13.48
C VAL A 202 4.40 -1.31 -13.26
N LEU A 203 5.50 -1.30 -14.02
CA LEU A 203 6.47 -0.22 -14.08
C LEU A 203 6.38 0.45 -15.46
N VAL A 204 6.25 1.77 -15.48
CA VAL A 204 6.23 2.56 -16.70
C VAL A 204 7.63 3.07 -17.02
N MET A 205 8.05 2.87 -18.27
CA MET A 205 9.45 3.05 -18.67
C MET A 205 9.70 4.25 -19.58
N HIS A 206 8.69 4.72 -20.31
CA HIS A 206 8.89 5.65 -21.43
C HIS A 206 9.05 7.13 -21.00
N GLN A 207 8.49 7.54 -19.86
CA GLN A 207 8.57 8.92 -19.36
C GLN A 207 8.47 8.97 -17.83
N LEU A 208 8.59 10.17 -17.28
CA LEU A 208 8.41 10.48 -15.86
C LEU A 208 7.00 11.02 -15.61
N PHE A 209 6.50 10.83 -14.39
CA PHE A 209 5.15 11.16 -13.99
C PHE A 209 5.13 11.87 -12.65
N GLU A 210 4.22 12.81 -12.47
CA GLU A 210 3.96 13.36 -11.14
C GLU A 210 2.89 12.52 -10.42
N PRO A 211 3.12 12.05 -9.17
CA PRO A 211 2.17 11.20 -8.43
C PRO A 211 0.77 11.80 -8.26
N ARG A 212 0.65 13.13 -8.35
CA ARG A 212 -0.61 13.88 -8.19
C ARG A 212 -1.22 14.34 -9.52
N SER A 213 -0.56 14.09 -10.65
CA SER A 213 -1.06 14.45 -11.98
C SER A 213 -2.33 13.70 -12.32
N GLU A 214 -3.17 14.32 -13.15
CA GLU A 214 -4.39 13.69 -13.66
C GLU A 214 -4.07 12.43 -14.48
N GLU A 215 -3.03 12.47 -15.32
CA GLU A 215 -2.57 11.32 -16.12
C GLU A 215 -2.24 10.10 -15.25
N THR A 216 -1.55 10.32 -14.12
CA THR A 216 -1.25 9.24 -13.15
C THR A 216 -2.53 8.67 -12.54
N GLN A 217 -3.51 9.52 -12.21
CA GLN A 217 -4.78 9.05 -11.64
C GLN A 217 -5.60 8.28 -12.67
N GLN A 218 -5.67 8.75 -13.92
CA GLN A 218 -6.34 8.06 -15.02
C GLN A 218 -5.69 6.69 -15.28
N PHE A 219 -4.35 6.61 -15.25
CA PHE A 219 -3.62 5.34 -15.34
C PHE A 219 -3.98 4.37 -14.20
N PHE A 220 -4.00 4.84 -12.95
CA PHE A 220 -4.37 4.00 -11.81
C PHE A 220 -5.82 3.50 -11.88
N ILE A 221 -6.75 4.35 -12.33
CA ILE A 221 -8.15 3.96 -12.53
C ILE A 221 -8.25 2.89 -13.62
N ALA A 222 -7.57 3.10 -14.75
CA ALA A 222 -7.62 2.17 -15.89
C ALA A 222 -7.07 0.78 -15.54
N LEU A 223 -6.01 0.71 -14.73
CA LEU A 223 -5.44 -0.56 -14.28
C LEU A 223 -6.06 -1.11 -12.98
N GLN A 224 -7.01 -0.40 -12.37
CA GLN A 224 -7.60 -0.75 -11.08
C GLN A 224 -6.53 -0.98 -10.00
N ALA A 225 -5.56 -0.07 -9.92
CA ALA A 225 -4.48 -0.14 -8.93
C ALA A 225 -5.02 -0.11 -7.49
N ASP A 226 -4.29 -0.72 -6.54
CA ASP A 226 -4.66 -0.79 -5.12
C ASP A 226 -4.98 0.62 -4.58
N PRO A 227 -6.21 0.88 -4.09
CA PRO A 227 -6.59 2.18 -3.56
C PRO A 227 -5.71 2.68 -2.40
N ASN A 228 -5.16 1.77 -1.60
CA ASN A 228 -4.23 2.12 -0.53
C ASN A 228 -2.88 2.59 -1.08
N TYR A 229 -2.40 1.94 -2.14
CA TYR A 229 -1.21 2.33 -2.85
C TYR A 229 -1.38 3.69 -3.54
N VAL A 230 -2.50 3.91 -4.24
CA VAL A 230 -2.81 5.19 -4.90
C VAL A 230 -2.84 6.34 -3.89
N ARG A 231 -3.55 6.15 -2.77
CA ARG A 231 -3.62 7.13 -1.68
C ARG A 231 -2.26 7.42 -1.06
N MET A 232 -1.44 6.39 -0.85
CA MET A 232 -0.08 6.55 -0.36
C MET A 232 0.76 7.38 -1.32
N CYS A 233 0.71 7.11 -2.63
CA CYS A 233 1.47 7.85 -3.63
C CYS A 233 1.12 9.34 -3.62
N LYS A 234 -0.18 9.67 -3.51
CA LYS A 234 -0.66 11.05 -3.41
C LYS A 234 -0.17 11.75 -2.14
N ASN A 235 -0.26 11.05 -0.99
CA ASN A 235 0.11 11.59 0.31
C ASN A 235 1.62 11.83 0.44
N GLN A 236 2.43 10.88 -0.01
CA GLN A 236 3.90 10.92 0.11
C GLN A 236 4.57 11.64 -1.07
N ASN A 237 3.79 11.94 -2.12
CA ASN A 237 4.23 12.54 -3.36
C ASN A 237 5.45 11.79 -3.94
N CYS A 238 5.29 10.47 -4.07
CA CYS A 238 6.26 9.55 -4.67
C CYS A 238 5.57 8.25 -5.11
N PHE A 239 6.23 7.49 -5.98
CA PHE A 239 5.93 6.08 -6.22
C PHE A 239 6.85 5.20 -5.37
N ARG A 240 6.33 4.06 -4.93
CA ARG A 240 7.05 3.20 -3.98
C ARG A 240 6.88 1.73 -4.32
N ALA A 241 7.99 1.03 -4.49
CA ALA A 241 8.00 -0.40 -4.77
C ALA A 241 8.64 -1.17 -3.61
N ARG A 242 8.00 -2.21 -3.10
CA ARG A 242 8.67 -3.14 -2.16
C ARG A 242 9.65 -4.00 -2.95
N ILE A 243 10.91 -4.01 -2.53
CA ILE A 243 12.01 -4.66 -3.24
C ILE A 243 12.67 -5.79 -2.43
N SER A 244 12.09 -6.17 -1.30
CA SER A 244 12.46 -7.39 -0.58
C SER A 244 11.21 -8.09 -0.01
N PRO A 245 11.28 -9.41 0.28
CA PRO A 245 10.13 -10.19 0.73
C PRO A 245 9.52 -9.67 2.02
N LYS A 246 8.22 -9.90 2.22
CA LYS A 246 7.62 -9.64 3.55
C LYS A 246 8.16 -10.68 4.55
N PRO A 247 8.57 -10.30 5.76
CA PRO A 247 9.18 -11.24 6.71
C PRO A 247 8.33 -12.49 6.95
N TRP A 248 7.03 -12.32 7.16
CA TRP A 248 6.14 -13.45 7.48
C TRP A 248 5.89 -14.42 6.32
N ARG A 249 6.20 -14.02 5.08
CA ARG A 249 6.15 -14.93 3.93
C ARG A 249 7.40 -15.79 3.79
N ILE A 250 8.49 -15.40 4.46
CA ILE A 250 9.73 -16.16 4.52
C ILE A 250 9.93 -16.79 5.91
N GLY A 251 8.88 -16.84 6.74
CA GLY A 251 8.91 -17.48 8.06
C GLY A 251 9.68 -16.69 9.13
N ILE A 252 9.74 -15.37 9.01
CA ILE A 252 10.32 -14.45 10.02
C ILE A 252 9.22 -13.51 10.54
N ASP A 253 9.19 -13.26 11.83
CA ASP A 253 8.26 -12.28 12.40
C ASP A 253 8.57 -10.86 11.93
N ALA A 254 7.53 -10.05 11.77
CA ALA A 254 7.70 -8.63 11.45
C ALA A 254 8.60 -7.94 12.48
N LEU A 255 9.46 -7.02 12.02
CA LEU A 255 10.25 -6.19 12.91
C LEU A 255 9.33 -5.35 13.81
N ARG A 256 9.40 -5.54 15.13
CA ARG A 256 8.53 -4.88 16.13
C ARG A 256 9.34 -4.10 17.18
N LEU A 257 10.46 -3.50 16.79
CA LEU A 257 11.38 -2.83 17.72
C LEU A 257 11.15 -1.32 17.88
N GLY A 258 10.09 -0.78 17.29
CA GLY A 258 9.69 0.63 17.42
C GLY A 258 9.57 1.36 16.08
N VAL A 259 9.32 2.66 16.14
CA VAL A 259 9.26 3.55 14.97
C VAL A 259 10.61 4.25 14.83
N TRP A 260 11.12 4.34 13.60
CA TRP A 260 12.39 5.00 13.29
C TRP A 260 12.41 6.48 13.73
N PRO A 261 13.51 7.05 14.24
CA PRO A 261 14.72 6.37 14.71
C PRO A 261 14.46 5.51 15.94
N VAL A 262 15.09 4.34 15.98
CA VAL A 262 14.96 3.39 17.09
C VAL A 262 15.82 3.85 18.27
N GLN A 263 15.38 3.55 19.49
CA GLN A 263 16.17 3.85 20.70
C GLN A 263 17.47 3.02 20.72
N GLU A 264 18.55 3.62 21.22
CA GLU A 264 19.89 3.02 21.21
C GLU A 264 19.95 1.64 21.88
N ASN A 265 19.21 1.46 22.98
CA ASN A 265 19.10 0.18 23.69
C ASN A 265 18.42 -0.95 22.88
N ARG A 266 17.79 -0.66 21.74
CA ARG A 266 17.15 -1.64 20.85
C ARG A 266 17.90 -1.86 19.54
N MET A 267 19.01 -1.16 19.33
CA MET A 267 19.78 -1.25 18.08
C MET A 267 20.38 -2.65 17.89
N LEU A 268 20.96 -3.24 18.94
CA LEU A 268 21.53 -4.60 18.86
C LEU A 268 20.49 -5.66 18.49
N ASP A 269 19.28 -5.58 19.05
CA ASP A 269 18.18 -6.49 18.71
C ASP A 269 17.73 -6.31 17.25
N ARG A 270 17.72 -5.05 16.79
CA ARG A 270 17.37 -4.71 15.41
C ARG A 270 18.39 -5.26 14.44
N ASP A 271 19.68 -5.12 14.72
CA ASP A 271 20.75 -5.58 13.84
C ASP A 271 20.77 -7.11 13.74
N ARG A 272 20.53 -7.81 14.87
CA ARG A 272 20.34 -9.27 14.87
C ARG A 272 19.18 -9.69 13.98
N TRP A 273 18.01 -9.06 14.13
CA TRP A 273 16.85 -9.33 13.29
C TRP A 273 17.13 -9.03 11.81
N ILE A 274 17.80 -7.91 11.50
CA ILE A 274 18.13 -7.53 10.11
C ILE A 274 19.05 -8.56 9.47
N THR A 275 20.06 -9.02 10.21
CA THR A 275 21.03 -10.03 9.73
C THR A 275 20.31 -11.33 9.39
N GLU A 276 19.45 -11.83 10.28
CA GLU A 276 18.65 -13.03 10.05
C GLU A 276 17.72 -12.85 8.84
N TYR A 277 17.00 -11.73 8.79
CA TYR A 277 16.10 -11.38 7.69
C TYR A 277 16.81 -11.36 6.35
N GLN A 278 17.97 -10.69 6.26
CA GLN A 278 18.73 -10.59 5.01
C GLN A 278 19.27 -11.95 4.57
N ALA A 279 19.75 -12.79 5.49
CA ALA A 279 20.23 -14.13 5.16
C ALA A 279 19.12 -15.00 4.56
N ARG A 280 17.90 -14.91 5.09
CA ARG A 280 16.76 -15.71 4.62
C ARG A 280 16.12 -15.15 3.34
N ALA A 281 16.01 -13.82 3.23
CA ALA A 281 15.43 -13.14 2.08
C ALA A 281 16.15 -13.45 0.76
N LYS A 282 17.47 -13.73 0.79
CA LYS A 282 18.27 -14.10 -0.40
C LYS A 282 17.74 -15.32 -1.18
N LYS A 283 16.96 -16.19 -0.54
CA LYS A 283 16.41 -17.41 -1.16
C LYS A 283 15.12 -17.16 -1.94
N TYR A 284 14.59 -15.94 -1.90
CA TYR A 284 13.29 -15.59 -2.46
C TYR A 284 13.41 -14.42 -3.45
N ALA A 285 12.47 -14.37 -4.38
CA ALA A 285 12.20 -13.20 -5.21
C ALA A 285 11.01 -12.42 -4.64
N SER A 286 11.07 -11.09 -4.72
CA SER A 286 9.94 -10.24 -4.29
C SER A 286 8.86 -10.13 -5.37
N CYS A 287 9.28 -10.28 -6.63
CA CYS A 287 8.43 -10.38 -7.79
C CYS A 287 9.17 -11.13 -8.91
N LYS A 288 8.44 -11.56 -9.94
CA LYS A 288 9.02 -12.13 -11.18
C LYS A 288 8.61 -11.30 -12.37
N PHE A 289 9.54 -11.02 -13.27
CA PHE A 289 9.22 -10.39 -14.55
C PHE A 289 8.36 -11.33 -15.42
N ILE A 290 7.28 -10.79 -15.99
CA ILE A 290 6.33 -11.55 -16.80
C ILE A 290 6.44 -11.17 -18.26
N GLU A 291 6.20 -9.90 -18.59
CA GLU A 291 6.23 -9.43 -19.96
C GLU A 291 6.46 -7.91 -20.04
N GLN A 292 6.84 -7.49 -21.24
CA GLN A 292 6.93 -6.08 -21.62
C GLN A 292 5.85 -5.79 -22.68
N LEU A 293 5.19 -4.64 -22.57
CA LEU A 293 4.07 -4.26 -23.42
C LEU A 293 4.25 -2.84 -23.98
N GLY A 294 3.71 -2.62 -25.17
CA GLY A 294 3.68 -1.34 -25.86
C GLY A 294 5.04 -0.91 -26.44
N SER A 295 5.36 0.37 -26.28
CA SER A 295 6.58 0.98 -26.84
C SER A 295 7.87 0.36 -26.29
N GLN A 296 8.98 0.55 -27.00
CA GLN A 296 10.34 0.21 -26.54
C GLN A 296 11.09 1.44 -25.99
N MET A 297 10.51 2.64 -26.16
CA MET A 297 11.10 3.88 -25.68
C MET A 297 11.31 3.82 -24.17
N THR A 298 12.50 4.22 -23.73
CA THR A 298 12.86 4.13 -22.32
C THR A 298 13.52 5.42 -21.86
N HIS A 299 12.96 6.02 -20.81
CA HIS A 299 13.54 7.16 -20.13
C HIS A 299 14.76 6.71 -19.29
N PRO A 300 15.92 7.41 -19.35
CA PRO A 300 17.15 6.97 -18.68
C PRO A 300 16.98 6.75 -17.17
N LYS A 301 16.23 7.62 -16.48
CA LYS A 301 15.95 7.47 -15.05
C LYS A 301 15.07 6.25 -14.76
N ALA A 302 14.04 6.00 -15.56
CA ALA A 302 13.19 4.82 -15.41
C ALA A 302 14.00 3.53 -15.64
N LYS A 303 14.97 3.55 -16.55
CA LYS A 303 15.90 2.42 -16.75
C LYS A 303 16.77 2.15 -15.53
N ARG A 304 17.32 3.20 -14.89
CA ARG A 304 18.09 3.05 -13.64
C ARG A 304 17.23 2.47 -12.52
N VAL A 305 16.02 3.03 -12.31
CA VAL A 305 15.07 2.52 -11.31
C VAL A 305 14.67 1.08 -11.58
N GLN A 306 14.38 0.72 -12.83
CA GLN A 306 14.08 -0.66 -13.24
C GLN A 306 15.25 -1.60 -12.93
N SER A 307 16.48 -1.19 -13.21
CA SER A 307 17.67 -2.03 -12.97
C SER A 307 17.86 -2.28 -11.47
N THR A 308 17.75 -1.23 -10.65
CA THR A 308 17.79 -1.35 -9.18
C THR A 308 16.64 -2.21 -8.66
N HIS A 309 15.42 -2.00 -9.15
CA HIS A 309 14.26 -2.80 -8.77
C HIS A 309 14.48 -4.28 -9.08
N ASP A 310 14.87 -4.62 -10.31
CA ASP A 310 15.02 -6.01 -10.75
C ASP A 310 16.14 -6.73 -10.00
N GLN A 311 17.25 -6.03 -9.71
CA GLN A 311 18.35 -6.54 -8.90
C GLN A 311 17.91 -6.88 -7.47
N TYR A 312 17.26 -5.95 -6.76
CA TYR A 312 16.82 -6.21 -5.39
C TYR A 312 15.71 -7.26 -5.31
N CYS A 313 14.79 -7.25 -6.27
CA CYS A 313 13.67 -8.18 -6.31
C CYS A 313 14.07 -9.60 -6.73
N ASN A 314 15.28 -9.82 -7.27
CA ASN A 314 15.65 -11.03 -8.01
C ASN A 314 14.66 -11.34 -9.15
N ALA A 315 14.20 -10.30 -9.85
CA ALA A 315 13.00 -10.38 -10.72
C ALA A 315 13.14 -11.33 -11.92
N THR A 316 14.36 -11.61 -12.36
CA THR A 316 14.66 -12.49 -13.50
C THR A 316 15.18 -13.87 -13.06
N ILE A 317 15.41 -14.07 -11.77
CA ILE A 317 15.94 -15.33 -11.23
C ILE A 317 14.76 -16.22 -10.87
N ASN A 318 14.87 -17.52 -11.15
CA ASN A 318 13.83 -18.49 -10.80
C ASN A 318 13.89 -18.89 -9.31
N LEU A 319 13.60 -17.94 -8.43
CA LEU A 319 13.38 -18.19 -7.00
C LEU A 319 11.88 -18.28 -6.67
N GLU A 320 11.54 -18.81 -5.51
CA GLU A 320 10.17 -18.74 -5.00
C GLU A 320 9.77 -17.29 -4.70
N ILE A 321 8.53 -16.91 -5.01
CA ILE A 321 8.03 -15.55 -4.80
C ILE A 321 7.52 -15.40 -3.36
N ALA A 322 8.02 -14.40 -2.61
CA ALA A 322 7.59 -14.08 -1.23
C ALA A 322 7.51 -12.57 -0.96
#